data_AF-A0A9E5PU54-F1
#
_entry.id   AF-A0A9E5PU54-F1
#
_cell.length_a   1.000
_cell.length_b   1.000
_cell.length_c   1.000
_cell.angle_alpha   90.00
_cell.angle_beta   90.00
_cell.angle_gamma   90.00
#
_symmetry.space_group_name_H-M   'P 1'
#
loop_
_entity.id
_entity.type
_entity.pdbx_description
1 polymer ?
#
loop_
_entity_poly.entity_id
_entity_poly.type
_entity_poly.pdbx_seq_one_letter_code
_entity_poly.pdbx_strand_id
1 'polypeptide(L)'
;MKLTEQMVPTLARALGSENVEKMQPATVAKDFAYFANEIAGFYYRLGTLRPGTNSGNHRTPTFQADDSAIPVGIRLMAYLVWDHLAERN
;
A
#
# COMPACT_ATOMS: atom_id res chain seq x y z
N MET A 1 -15.58 -0.25 -3.03
CA MET A 1 -14.42 -0.88 -3.71
C MET A 1 -14.01 -0.19 -5.01
N LYS A 2 -14.83 0.71 -5.60
CA LYS A 2 -14.52 1.40 -6.87
C LYS A 2 -13.12 2.01 -6.95
N LEU A 3 -12.67 2.77 -5.94
CA LEU A 3 -11.34 3.39 -5.97
C LEU A 3 -10.19 2.37 -5.89
N THR A 4 -10.39 1.25 -5.18
CA THR A 4 -9.43 0.15 -5.17
C THR A 4 -9.27 -0.46 -6.56
N GLU A 5 -10.38 -0.78 -7.22
CA GLU A 5 -10.37 -1.35 -8.58
C GLU A 5 -9.72 -0.40 -9.59
N GLN A 6 -9.95 0.91 -9.44
CA GLN A 6 -9.32 1.93 -10.28
C GLN A 6 -7.81 2.01 -10.06
N MET A 7 -7.33 1.90 -8.82
CA MET A 7 -5.93 2.22 -8.49
C MET A 7 -5.00 0.99 -8.45
N VAL A 8 -5.53 -0.23 -8.38
CA VAL A 8 -4.72 -1.47 -8.45
C VAL A 8 -3.88 -1.56 -9.74
N PRO A 9 -4.40 -1.23 -10.94
CA PRO A 9 -3.59 -1.20 -12.16
C PRO A 9 -2.36 -0.29 -12.07
N THR A 10 -2.47 0.86 -11.38
CA THR A 10 -1.33 1.76 -11.14
C THR A 10 -0.24 1.09 -10.30
N LEU A 11 -0.63 0.37 -9.23
CA LEU A 11 0.32 -0.41 -8.42
C LEU A 11 0.99 -1.51 -9.25
N ALA A 12 0.22 -2.25 -10.05
CA ALA A 12 0.73 -3.33 -10.90
C ALA A 12 1.70 -2.79 -11.96
N ARG A 13 1.41 -1.63 -12.57
CA ARG A 13 2.32 -0.97 -13.51
C ARG A 13 3.61 -0.48 -12.85
N ALA A 14 3.55 -0.06 -11.58
CA ALA A 14 4.70 0.43 -10.84
C ALA A 14 5.62 -0.69 -10.34
N LEU A 15 5.08 -1.85 -9.97
CA LEU A 15 5.82 -2.93 -9.30
C LEU A 15 5.89 -4.26 -10.06
N GLY A 16 5.11 -4.43 -11.12
CA GLY A 16 4.80 -5.75 -11.67
C GLY A 16 3.62 -6.39 -10.94
N SER A 17 2.73 -7.04 -11.70
CA SER A 17 1.49 -7.65 -11.18
C SER A 17 1.76 -8.75 -10.15
N GLU A 18 2.91 -9.43 -10.26
CA GLU A 18 3.36 -10.48 -9.35
C GLU A 18 3.69 -9.95 -7.94
N ASN A 19 3.93 -8.64 -7.80
CA ASN A 19 4.23 -7.98 -6.52
C ASN A 19 3.01 -7.27 -5.91
N VAL A 20 1.82 -7.46 -6.50
CA VAL A 20 0.58 -6.83 -6.04
C VAL A 20 -0.46 -7.91 -5.75
N GLU A 21 -0.80 -8.06 -4.47
CA GLU A 21 -1.77 -9.05 -4.02
C GLU A 21 -2.98 -8.43 -3.34
N LYS A 22 -4.12 -9.12 -3.41
CA LYS A 22 -5.33 -8.73 -2.68
C LYS A 22 -5.16 -9.12 -1.21
N MET A 23 -5.08 -8.10 -0.36
CA MET A 23 -5.02 -8.29 1.08
C MET A 23 -6.32 -8.90 1.62
N GLN A 24 -6.21 -9.92 2.47
CA GLN A 24 -7.35 -10.46 3.22
C GLN A 24 -7.84 -9.48 4.30
N PRO A 25 -9.12 -9.50 4.68
CA PRO A 25 -9.62 -8.71 5.80
C PRO A 25 -8.78 -8.94 7.06
N ALA A 26 -8.44 -7.87 7.76
CA ALA A 26 -7.64 -7.91 8.97
C ALA A 26 -8.38 -7.23 10.12
N THR A 27 -8.15 -7.71 11.34
CA THR A 27 -8.73 -7.15 12.57
C THR A 27 -7.93 -5.96 13.12
N VAL A 28 -6.95 -5.46 12.38
CA VAL A 28 -6.12 -4.31 12.78
C VAL A 28 -6.96 -3.04 12.74
N ALA A 29 -7.11 -2.38 13.88
CA ALA A 29 -7.74 -1.07 13.94
C ALA A 29 -6.90 -0.01 13.21
N LYS A 30 -7.56 0.79 12.37
CA LYS A 30 -6.98 1.91 11.62
C LYS A 30 -7.97 3.06 11.61
N ASP A 31 -7.54 4.20 12.14
CA ASP A 31 -8.27 5.48 12.11
C ASP A 31 -8.45 6.03 10.69
N PHE A 32 -7.65 5.59 9.71
CA PHE A 32 -7.87 5.89 8.28
C PHE A 32 -9.31 5.59 7.82
N ALA A 33 -9.99 4.63 8.46
CA ALA A 33 -11.39 4.32 8.18
C ALA A 33 -12.33 5.53 8.36
N TYR A 34 -12.02 6.47 9.27
CA TYR A 34 -12.81 7.69 9.42
C TYR A 34 -12.79 8.54 8.14
N PHE A 35 -11.64 8.69 7.48
CA PHE A 35 -11.57 9.39 6.19
C PHE A 35 -12.28 8.61 5.08
N ALA A 36 -12.14 7.29 5.08
CA ALA A 36 -12.75 6.42 4.07
C ALA A 36 -14.29 6.31 4.18
N ASN A 37 -14.88 6.71 5.32
CA ASN A 37 -16.33 6.83 5.50
C ASN A 37 -16.89 8.10 4.85
N GLU A 38 -16.11 9.18 4.79
CA GLU A 38 -16.55 10.48 4.27
C GLU A 38 -16.33 10.62 2.76
N ILE A 39 -15.21 10.10 2.26
CA ILE A 39 -14.84 10.13 0.85
C ILE A 39 -14.27 8.79 0.41
N ALA A 40 -14.27 8.53 -0.90
CA ALA A 40 -13.65 7.33 -1.45
C ALA A 40 -12.17 7.27 -1.03
N GLY A 41 -11.85 6.34 -0.13
CA GLY A 41 -10.49 6.09 0.36
C GLY A 41 -9.90 4.81 -0.22
N PHE A 42 -8.59 4.81 -0.44
CA PHE A 42 -7.82 3.63 -0.81
C PHE A 42 -6.66 3.43 0.17
N TYR A 43 -6.67 2.29 0.85
CA TYR A 43 -5.64 1.88 1.80
C TYR A 43 -4.98 0.60 1.33
N TYR A 44 -3.65 0.57 1.31
CA TYR A 44 -2.86 -0.60 0.95
C TYR A 44 -1.70 -0.79 1.93
N ARG A 45 -1.09 -1.97 1.93
CA ARG A 45 0.12 -2.27 2.71
C ARG A 45 1.32 -2.36 1.79
N LEU A 46 2.45 -1.84 2.25
CA LEU A 46 3.74 -1.98 1.58
C LEU A 46 4.53 -3.10 2.27
N GLY A 47 5.06 -4.03 1.49
CA GLY A 47 5.99 -5.04 1.99
C GLY A 47 7.30 -4.39 2.44
N THR A 48 7.75 -4.73 3.65
CA THR A 48 8.96 -4.15 4.28
C THR A 48 9.91 -5.21 4.83
N LEU A 49 9.64 -6.50 4.61
CA LEU A 49 10.54 -7.57 5.03
C LEU A 49 11.64 -7.75 3.99
N ARG A 50 12.90 -7.63 4.40
CA ARG A 50 14.04 -7.92 3.53
C ARG A 50 14.07 -9.43 3.19
N PRO A 51 14.21 -9.81 1.90
CA PRO A 51 14.34 -11.21 1.52
C PRO A 51 15.47 -11.93 2.28
N GLY A 52 15.18 -13.14 2.75
CA GLY A 52 16.15 -13.95 3.52
C GLY A 52 16.36 -13.51 4.97
N THR A 53 15.56 -12.56 5.48
CA THR A 53 15.62 -12.11 6.88
C THR A 53 14.32 -12.41 7.62
N ASN A 54 14.34 -12.22 8.94
CA ASN A 54 13.16 -12.31 9.81
C ASN A 54 12.95 -10.96 10.50
N SER A 55 11.69 -10.59 10.70
CA SER A 55 11.28 -9.45 11.53
C SER A 55 10.19 -9.90 12.48
N GLY A 56 10.13 -9.29 13.67
CA GLY A 56 8.94 -9.34 14.50
C GLY A 56 7.75 -8.60 13.87
N ASN A 57 6.59 -8.69 14.52
CA ASN A 57 5.40 -7.92 14.14
C ASN A 57 5.56 -6.44 14.49
N HIS A 58 4.77 -5.55 13.87
CA HIS A 58 4.82 -4.08 14.03
C HIS A 58 4.85 -3.52 15.46
N ARG A 59 4.48 -4.30 16.49
CA ARG A 59 4.43 -3.88 17.90
C ARG A 59 5.37 -4.70 18.80
N THR A 60 6.36 -5.38 18.24
CA THR A 60 7.35 -6.14 19.01
C THR A 60 8.71 -5.42 19.03
N PRO A 61 9.53 -5.61 20.07
CA PRO A 61 10.87 -4.99 20.13
C PRO A 61 11.84 -5.52 19.06
N THR A 62 11.48 -6.64 18.41
CA THR A 62 12.21 -7.28 17.32
C THR A 62 11.74 -6.85 15.93
N PHE A 63 10.85 -5.85 15.83
CA PHE A 63 10.43 -5.32 14.54
C PHE A 63 11.59 -4.62 13.83
N GLN A 64 11.81 -4.99 12.57
CA GLN A 64 12.83 -4.40 11.72
C GLN A 64 12.33 -4.31 10.28
N ALA A 65 12.13 -3.08 9.79
CA ALA A 65 11.77 -2.83 8.41
C ALA A 65 13.03 -2.75 7.52
N ASP A 66 12.88 -3.08 6.25
CA ASP A 66 13.89 -2.87 5.21
C ASP A 66 13.76 -1.47 4.62
N ASP A 67 14.77 -0.62 4.86
CA ASP A 67 14.83 0.74 4.31
C ASP A 67 14.82 0.77 2.78
N SER A 68 15.14 -0.34 2.12
CA SER A 68 14.98 -0.47 0.66
C SER A 68 13.53 -0.29 0.20
N ALA A 69 12.55 -0.46 1.08
CA ALA A 69 11.13 -0.25 0.79
C ALA A 69 10.74 1.25 0.73
N ILE A 70 11.53 2.16 1.30
CA ILE A 70 11.24 3.60 1.30
C ILE A 70 11.11 4.15 -0.13
N PRO A 71 12.08 3.98 -1.06
CA PRO A 71 11.93 4.45 -2.42
C PRO A 71 10.76 3.78 -3.16
N VAL A 72 10.42 2.54 -2.82
CA VAL A 72 9.24 1.84 -3.37
C VAL A 72 7.96 2.56 -2.93
N GLY A 73 7.81 2.87 -1.64
CA GLY A 73 6.66 3.60 -1.12
C GLY A 73 6.50 4.99 -1.74
N ILE A 74 7.60 5.73 -1.91
CA ILE A 74 7.59 7.04 -2.57
C ILE A 74 7.11 6.92 -4.02
N ARG A 75 7.65 5.94 -4.76
CA ARG A 75 7.24 5.68 -6.15
C ARG A 75 5.76 5.36 -6.26
N LEU A 76 5.24 4.47 -5.41
CA LEU A 76 3.82 4.11 -5.40
C LEU A 76 2.93 5.31 -5.14
N MET A 77 3.25 6.11 -4.12
CA MET A 77 2.48 7.31 -3.78
C MET A 77 2.47 8.31 -4.93
N ALA A 78 3.62 8.55 -5.57
CA ALA A 78 3.72 9.46 -6.71
C ALA A 78 2.88 8.97 -7.90
N TYR A 79 2.95 7.68 -8.24
CA TYR A 79 2.19 7.10 -9.34
C TYR A 79 0.69 7.13 -9.07
N LEU A 80 0.25 6.79 -7.85
CA LEU A 80 -1.16 6.82 -7.46
C LEU A 80 -1.75 8.23 -7.56
N VAL A 81 -1.03 9.24 -7.04
CA VAL A 81 -1.50 10.63 -7.13
C VAL A 81 -1.53 11.10 -8.58
N TRP A 82 -0.49 10.80 -9.36
CA TRP A 82 -0.42 11.20 -10.76
C TRP A 82 -1.55 10.60 -11.60
N ASP A 83 -1.72 9.28 -11.57
CA ASP A 83 -2.74 8.60 -12.35
C ASP A 83 -4.15 9.03 -11.91
N HIS A 84 -4.39 9.14 -10.60
CA HIS A 84 -5.69 9.60 -10.10
C HIS A 84 -6.03 11.01 -10.56
N LEU A 85 -5.05 11.91 -10.66
CA LEU A 85 -5.28 13.27 -11.18
C LEU A 85 -5.40 13.30 -12.70
N ALA A 86 -4.62 12.47 -13.41
CA ALA A 86 -4.63 12.40 -14.87
C ALA A 86 -5.95 11.82 -15.41
N GLU A 87 -6.56 10.84 -14.73
CA GLU A 87 -7.86 10.26 -15.09
C GLU A 87 -9.05 11.23 -14.89
N ARG A 88 -8.83 12.37 -14.22
CA ARG A 88 -9.89 13.36 -13.93
C ARG A 88 -9.93 14.51 -14.94
N ASN A 89 -9.02 14.53 -15.91
CA ASN A 89 -9.00 15.44 -17.06
C ASN A 89 -9.53 14.73 -18.32
#